data_AF-A0A2X1PN52-F1
#
_entry.id   AF-A0A2X1PN52-F1
#
_cell.length_a   1.000
_cell.length_b   1.000
_cell.length_c   1.000
_cell.angle_alpha   90.00
_cell.angle_beta   90.00
_cell.angle_gamma   90.00
#
_symmetry.space_group_name_H-M   'P 1'
#
loop_
_entity.id
_entity.type
_entity.pdbx_description
1 polymer ?
#
loop_
_entity_poly.entity_id
_entity_poly.type
_entity_poly.pdbx_seq_one_letter_code
_entity_poly.pdbx_strand_id
1 'polypeptide(L)'
;MATNVAETSLTVPGIKYVIDPGTARISRYSYRTKVQRLPIEPISQASANQRKGRCGRVSEGICIRLYSEEDFNSRPEFTDPEILRTNLASVILQMTALGLDDIEAFPFVDAPDERHIQDGVKLLEELGAFETVQTKSGEKTPIN
;
A
#
# COMPACT_ATOMS: atom_id res chain seq x y z
N MET A 1 4.27 -21.76 8.16
CA MET A 1 4.29 -20.29 8.37
C MET A 1 3.74 -19.63 7.13
N ALA A 2 2.76 -18.75 7.28
CA ALA A 2 2.17 -17.98 6.20
C ALA A 2 2.44 -16.49 6.43
N THR A 3 2.94 -15.79 5.43
CA THR A 3 3.05 -14.31 5.45
C THR A 3 1.73 -13.69 5.00
N ASN A 4 1.64 -12.36 4.91
CA ASN A 4 0.48 -11.63 4.35
C ASN A 4 0.03 -12.17 2.97
N VAL A 5 0.90 -12.89 2.26
CA VAL A 5 0.59 -13.60 1.01
C VAL A 5 -0.56 -14.59 1.17
N ALA A 6 -0.67 -15.30 2.31
CA ALA A 6 -1.78 -16.22 2.55
C ALA A 6 -3.08 -15.51 2.96
N GLU A 7 -3.05 -14.21 3.25
CA GLU A 7 -4.22 -13.42 3.65
C GLU A 7 -5.17 -13.19 2.47
N THR A 8 -4.63 -13.06 1.26
CA THR A 8 -5.40 -12.81 0.03
C THR A 8 -5.19 -13.86 -1.05
N SER A 9 -3.97 -14.36 -1.28
CA SER A 9 -3.64 -15.08 -2.54
C SER A 9 -3.75 -16.61 -2.53
N LEU A 10 -3.84 -17.26 -1.36
CA LEU A 10 -3.85 -18.72 -1.27
C LEU A 10 -4.97 -19.25 -0.36
N THR A 11 -5.83 -20.10 -0.91
CA THR A 11 -6.79 -20.89 -0.12
C THR A 11 -6.22 -22.27 0.14
N VAL A 12 -5.74 -22.52 1.35
CA VAL A 12 -5.37 -23.88 1.76
C VAL A 12 -6.66 -24.58 2.24
N PRO A 13 -7.11 -25.67 1.58
CA PRO A 13 -8.28 -26.40 2.03
C PRO A 13 -8.03 -27.05 3.39
N GLY A 14 -9.06 -27.15 4.22
CA GLY A 14 -9.00 -27.87 5.50
C GLY A 14 -8.34 -27.14 6.67
N ILE A 15 -8.11 -25.82 6.59
CA ILE A 15 -7.66 -25.05 7.77
C ILE A 15 -8.75 -25.07 8.85
N LYS A 16 -8.46 -25.74 9.97
CA LYS A 16 -9.31 -25.74 11.17
C LYS A 16 -8.88 -24.74 12.23
N TYR A 17 -7.59 -24.43 12.29
CA TYR A 17 -7.01 -23.56 13.33
C TYR A 17 -6.20 -22.45 12.69
N VAL A 18 -6.43 -21.22 13.13
CA VAL A 18 -5.64 -20.04 12.79
C VAL A 18 -5.04 -19.49 14.08
N ILE A 19 -3.73 -19.25 14.06
CA ILE A 19 -3.05 -18.49 15.12
C ILE A 19 -2.67 -17.15 14.50
N ASP A 20 -3.29 -16.07 14.99
CA ASP A 20 -3.06 -14.72 14.51
C ASP A 20 -2.14 -13.96 15.48
N PRO A 21 -0.87 -13.72 15.11
CA PRO A 21 0.05 -12.93 15.93
C PRO A 21 -0.30 -11.44 15.94
N GLY A 22 -1.23 -10.99 15.10
CA GLY A 22 -1.69 -9.60 15.07
C GLY A 22 -0.69 -8.61 14.45
N THR A 23 0.41 -9.08 13.87
CA THR A 23 1.39 -8.21 13.20
C THR A 23 1.65 -8.68 11.77
N ALA A 24 2.17 -7.75 10.97
CA ALA A 24 2.57 -7.95 9.59
C ALA A 24 3.75 -7.06 9.25
N ARG A 25 4.52 -7.44 8.22
CA ARG A 25 5.42 -6.50 7.56
C ARG A 25 4.61 -5.66 6.59
N ILE A 26 4.57 -4.35 6.78
CA ILE A 26 3.83 -3.41 5.93
C ILE A 26 4.84 -2.54 5.20
N SER A 27 4.70 -2.40 3.87
CA SER A 27 5.57 -1.53 3.08
C SER A 27 5.28 -0.07 3.42
N ARG A 28 6.32 0.67 3.80
CA ARG A 28 6.26 2.10 4.11
C ARG A 28 7.34 2.84 3.33
N TYR A 29 6.95 3.88 2.61
CA TYR A 29 7.86 4.79 1.94
C TYR A 29 7.98 6.12 2.70
N SER A 30 9.22 6.58 2.87
CA SER A 30 9.51 7.91 3.45
C SER A 30 10.05 8.82 2.35
N TYR A 31 9.24 9.82 1.95
CA TYR A 31 9.65 10.82 0.96
C TYR A 31 10.86 11.65 1.45
N ARG A 32 10.96 11.88 2.77
CA ARG A 32 12.06 12.66 3.36
C ARG A 32 13.42 11.97 3.22
N THR A 33 13.43 10.64 3.36
CA THR A 33 14.67 9.85 3.29
C THR A 33 14.84 9.12 1.96
N LYS A 34 13.85 9.14 1.07
CA LYS A 34 13.76 8.34 -0.16
C LYS A 34 14.03 6.84 0.06
N VAL A 35 13.56 6.29 1.19
CA VAL A 35 13.80 4.88 1.56
C VAL A 35 12.48 4.16 1.77
N GLN A 36 12.36 2.99 1.13
CA GLN A 36 11.32 2.01 1.40
C GLN A 36 11.75 1.08 2.54
N ARG A 37 10.85 0.86 3.50
CA ARG A 37 11.06 -0.01 4.65
C ARG A 37 9.94 -1.02 4.77
N LEU A 38 10.22 -2.12 5.48
CA LEU A 38 9.28 -3.17 5.83
C LEU A 38 9.20 -3.36 7.36
N PRO A 39 8.79 -2.32 8.11
CA PRO A 39 8.59 -2.43 9.55
C PRO A 39 7.55 -3.51 9.87
N ILE A 40 7.69 -4.10 11.06
CA ILE A 40 6.67 -4.98 11.64
C ILE A 40 5.70 -4.07 12.40
N GLU A 41 4.44 -4.09 12.01
CA GLU A 41 3.39 -3.24 12.56
C GLU A 41 2.15 -4.08 12.93
N PRO A 42 1.32 -3.62 13.87
CA PRO A 42 0.00 -4.21 14.10
C PRO A 42 -0.86 -4.18 12.82
N ILE A 43 -1.59 -5.26 12.56
CA ILE A 43 -2.55 -5.32 11.46
C ILE A 43 -3.85 -4.60 11.81
N SER A 44 -4.56 -4.12 10.78
CA SER A 44 -5.91 -3.57 10.91
C SER A 44 -6.95 -4.61 11.34
N GLN A 45 -8.11 -4.13 11.77
CA GLN A 45 -9.23 -4.99 12.13
C GLN A 45 -9.70 -5.82 10.93
N ALA A 46 -9.80 -5.20 9.75
CA ALA A 46 -10.15 -5.88 8.50
C ALA A 46 -9.19 -7.03 8.17
N SER A 47 -7.88 -6.81 8.32
CA SER A 47 -6.85 -7.85 8.11
C SER A 47 -6.99 -9.01 9.10
N ALA A 48 -7.13 -8.70 10.39
CA ALA A 48 -7.38 -9.71 11.42
C ALA A 48 -8.67 -10.52 11.17
N ASN A 49 -9.73 -9.88 10.67
CA ASN A 49 -10.98 -10.53 10.31
C ASN A 49 -10.82 -11.42 9.06
N GLN A 50 -10.03 -10.98 8.07
CA GLN A 50 -9.69 -11.79 6.89
C GLN A 50 -8.91 -13.04 7.30
N ARG A 51 -7.97 -12.93 8.25
CA ARG A 51 -7.23 -14.08 8.82
C ARG A 51 -8.16 -15.05 9.53
N LYS A 52 -9.09 -14.57 10.36
CA LYS A 52 -10.14 -15.39 10.98
C LYS A 52 -10.95 -16.16 9.94
N GLY A 53 -11.29 -15.51 8.81
CA GLY A 53 -12.01 -16.13 7.69
C GLY A 53 -11.24 -17.22 6.92
N ARG A 54 -9.97 -17.51 7.27
CA ARG A 54 -9.21 -18.62 6.68
C ARG A 54 -9.54 -19.97 7.29
N CYS A 55 -10.05 -20.03 8.53
CA CYS A 55 -10.69 -21.22 9.07
C CYS A 55 -12.22 -21.14 8.88
N GLY A 56 -12.93 -22.24 9.13
CA GLY A 56 -14.41 -22.20 9.14
C GLY A 56 -15.09 -22.45 7.78
N ARG A 57 -14.34 -22.78 6.71
CA ARG A 57 -14.91 -22.94 5.35
C ARG A 57 -15.57 -24.29 5.08
N VAL A 58 -15.06 -25.36 5.70
CA VAL A 58 -15.51 -26.76 5.47
C VAL A 58 -16.03 -27.41 6.75
N SER A 59 -15.56 -26.94 7.90
CA SER A 59 -16.02 -27.33 9.23
C SER A 59 -15.86 -26.14 10.17
N GLU A 60 -16.43 -26.18 11.37
CA GLU A 60 -16.12 -25.22 12.43
C GLU A 60 -14.59 -25.07 12.58
N GLY A 61 -14.16 -23.82 12.72
CA GLY A 61 -12.75 -23.46 12.82
C GLY A 61 -12.54 -22.46 13.94
N ILE A 62 -11.35 -22.49 14.54
CA ILE A 62 -10.99 -21.63 15.67
C ILE A 62 -9.86 -20.70 15.25
N CYS A 63 -10.05 -19.41 15.47
CA CYS A 63 -9.01 -18.40 15.32
C CYS A 63 -8.59 -17.90 16.70
N ILE A 64 -7.32 -18.09 17.05
CA ILE A 64 -6.71 -17.65 18.30
C ILE A 64 -5.90 -16.40 18.01
N ARG A 65 -6.29 -15.25 18.58
CA ARG A 65 -5.54 -14.00 18.51
C ARG A 65 -4.55 -13.93 19.67
N LEU A 66 -3.29 -13.60 19.38
CA LEU A 66 -2.22 -13.48 20.40
C LEU A 66 -2.12 -12.06 20.98
N TYR A 67 -3.24 -11.34 21.03
CA TYR A 67 -3.37 -9.96 21.49
C TYR A 67 -4.77 -9.78 22.11
N SER A 68 -4.92 -8.77 22.98
CA SER A 68 -6.17 -8.56 23.71
C SER A 68 -7.29 -8.04 22.82
N GLU A 69 -8.53 -8.19 23.27
CA GLU A 69 -9.69 -7.60 22.61
C GLU A 69 -9.65 -6.07 22.62
N GLU A 70 -9.13 -5.47 23.69
CA GLU A 70 -8.89 -4.02 23.78
C GLU A 70 -7.89 -3.55 22.70
N ASP A 71 -6.77 -4.27 22.54
CA ASP A 71 -5.81 -4.00 21.48
C ASP A 71 -6.45 -4.17 20.09
N PHE A 72 -7.27 -5.20 19.88
CA PHE A 72 -8.03 -5.38 18.64
C PHE A 72 -8.92 -4.18 18.33
N ASN A 73 -9.72 -3.75 19.31
CA ASN A 73 -10.71 -2.67 19.15
C ASN A 73 -10.06 -1.29 19.00
N SER A 74 -8.83 -1.11 19.49
CA SER A 74 -8.08 0.15 19.33
C SER A 74 -7.38 0.31 17.97
N ARG A 75 -7.27 -0.77 17.17
CA ARG A 75 -6.60 -0.74 15.87
C ARG A 75 -7.44 -0.03 14.80
N PRO A 76 -6.80 0.53 13.76
CA PRO A 76 -7.51 1.03 12.58
C PRO A 76 -8.40 -0.04 11.96
N GLU A 77 -9.59 0.36 11.50
CA GLU A 77 -10.53 -0.55 10.84
C GLU A 77 -9.91 -1.14 9.56
N PHE A 78 -9.25 -0.29 8.78
CA PHE A 78 -8.57 -0.65 7.54
C PHE A 78 -7.09 -0.29 7.60
N THR A 79 -6.28 -1.03 6.86
CA THR A 79 -4.90 -0.62 6.59
C THR A 79 -4.95 0.56 5.62
N ASP A 80 -4.07 1.56 5.80
CA ASP A 80 -4.01 2.71 4.89
C ASP A 80 -3.96 2.24 3.43
N PRO A 81 -4.50 2.98 2.46
CA PRO A 81 -4.39 2.65 1.03
C PRO A 81 -2.93 2.51 0.56
N GLU A 82 -2.69 1.67 -0.45
CA GLU A 82 -1.33 1.44 -0.96
C GLU A 82 -0.70 2.70 -1.58
N ILE A 83 -1.52 3.51 -2.27
CA ILE A 83 -1.10 4.78 -2.87
C ILE A 83 -0.53 5.79 -1.85
N LEU A 84 -0.92 5.68 -0.57
CA LEU A 84 -0.40 6.53 0.51
C LEU A 84 0.88 5.99 1.15
N ARG A 85 1.33 4.79 0.76
CA ARG A 85 2.39 4.04 1.45
C ARG A 85 3.58 3.69 0.55
N THR A 86 3.52 4.01 -0.74
CA THR A 86 4.53 3.66 -1.76
C THR A 86 5.11 4.90 -2.43
N ASN A 87 6.18 4.72 -3.20
CA ASN A 87 6.69 5.76 -4.09
C ASN A 87 5.80 5.83 -5.35
N LEU A 88 5.44 7.05 -5.77
CA LEU A 88 4.49 7.27 -6.86
C LEU A 88 5.12 7.37 -8.25
N ALA A 89 6.45 7.32 -8.40
CA ALA A 89 7.12 7.51 -9.68
C ALA A 89 6.63 6.54 -10.77
N SER A 90 6.40 5.26 -10.43
CA SER A 90 5.87 4.30 -11.41
C SER A 90 4.44 4.64 -11.84
N VAL A 91 3.59 5.07 -10.90
CA VAL A 91 2.20 5.47 -11.16
C VAL A 91 2.18 6.73 -12.02
N ILE A 92 2.97 7.73 -11.67
CA ILE A 92 3.12 9.00 -12.41
C ILE A 92 3.59 8.72 -13.84
N LEU A 93 4.65 7.93 -14.02
CA LEU A 93 5.15 7.56 -15.34
C LEU A 93 4.08 6.86 -16.18
N GLN A 94 3.31 5.95 -15.58
CA GLN A 94 2.23 5.25 -16.27
C GLN A 94 1.06 6.17 -16.64
N MET A 95 0.66 7.08 -15.76
CA MET A 95 -0.38 8.08 -16.01
C MET A 95 0.01 8.98 -17.19
N THR A 96 1.23 9.51 -17.16
CA THR A 96 1.78 10.34 -18.24
C THR A 96 1.87 9.57 -19.57
N ALA A 97 2.29 8.31 -19.56
CA ALA A 97 2.31 7.47 -20.76
C ALA A 97 0.89 7.23 -21.36
N LEU A 98 -0.16 7.39 -20.56
CA LEU A 98 -1.56 7.31 -20.97
C LEU A 98 -2.16 8.68 -21.35
N GLY A 99 -1.38 9.76 -21.32
CA GLY A 99 -1.84 11.14 -21.60
C GLY A 99 -2.64 11.77 -20.45
N LEU A 100 -2.44 11.28 -19.22
CA LEU A 100 -3.03 11.83 -18.01
C LEU A 100 -2.00 12.74 -17.31
N ASP A 101 -1.80 13.93 -17.87
CA ASP A 101 -0.71 14.83 -17.48
C ASP A 101 -1.01 15.63 -16.21
N ASP A 102 -2.29 15.93 -15.94
CA ASP A 102 -2.72 16.62 -14.72
C ASP A 102 -3.02 15.62 -13.59
N ILE A 103 -1.96 15.22 -12.90
CA ILE A 103 -2.02 14.25 -11.81
C ILE A 103 -2.72 14.84 -10.58
N GLU A 104 -2.58 16.14 -10.34
CA GLU A 104 -3.20 16.81 -9.18
C GLU A 104 -4.72 16.91 -9.34
N ALA A 105 -5.23 17.10 -10.56
CA ALA A 105 -6.66 17.08 -10.85
C ALA A 105 -7.25 15.66 -11.01
N PHE A 106 -6.41 14.61 -10.96
CA PHE A 106 -6.89 13.25 -11.15
C PHE A 106 -7.78 12.79 -9.97
N PRO A 107 -8.97 12.22 -10.24
CA PRO A 107 -9.94 11.89 -9.19
C PRO A 107 -9.58 10.56 -8.48
N PHE A 108 -8.53 10.57 -7.67
CA PHE A 108 -8.16 9.43 -6.85
C PHE A 108 -9.25 9.10 -5.81
N VAL A 109 -9.48 7.80 -5.56
CA VAL A 109 -10.33 7.34 -4.45
C VAL A 109 -9.76 7.81 -3.11
N ASP A 110 -8.45 7.62 -2.95
CA ASP A 110 -7.65 8.12 -1.84
C ASP A 110 -6.49 8.93 -2.41
N ALA A 111 -6.62 10.26 -2.39
CA ALA A 111 -5.64 11.14 -2.98
C ALA A 111 -4.32 11.16 -2.17
N PRO A 112 -3.16 10.98 -2.81
CA PRO A 112 -1.88 11.15 -2.14
C PRO A 112 -1.62 12.63 -1.84
N ASP A 113 -0.80 12.88 -0.83
CA ASP A 113 -0.30 14.23 -0.52
C ASP A 113 0.61 14.74 -1.66
N GLU A 114 0.50 16.03 -1.98
CA GLU A 114 1.30 16.71 -3.01
C GLU A 114 2.81 16.44 -2.87
N ARG A 115 3.32 16.30 -1.63
CA ARG A 115 4.73 16.02 -1.37
C ARG A 115 5.18 14.67 -1.95
N HIS A 116 4.30 13.67 -1.95
CA HIS A 116 4.58 12.36 -2.55
C HIS A 116 4.56 12.42 -4.08
N ILE A 117 3.67 13.24 -4.66
CA ILE A 117 3.61 13.48 -6.11
C ILE A 117 4.91 14.17 -6.56
N GLN A 118 5.27 15.26 -5.91
CA GLN A 118 6.48 16.03 -6.22
C GLN A 118 7.76 15.19 -6.09
N ASP A 119 7.89 14.37 -5.05
CA ASP A 119 9.03 13.45 -4.89
C ASP A 119 9.08 12.41 -6.02
N GLY A 120 7.93 11.89 -6.46
CA GLY A 120 7.83 10.97 -7.59
C GLY A 120 8.26 11.61 -8.92
N VAL A 121 7.76 12.82 -9.21
CA VAL A 121 8.17 13.58 -10.42
C VAL A 121 9.68 13.86 -10.39
N LYS A 122 10.21 14.31 -9.26
CA LYS A 122 11.64 14.60 -9.11
C LYS A 122 12.50 13.35 -9.31
N LEU A 123 12.05 12.19 -8.83
CA LEU A 123 12.74 10.92 -9.08
C LEU A 123 12.77 10.58 -10.58
N LEU A 124 11.68 10.79 -11.31
CA LEU A 124 11.63 10.57 -12.75
C LEU A 124 12.54 11.53 -13.53
N GLU A 125 12.66 12.77 -13.10
CA GLU A 125 13.65 13.73 -13.63
C GLU A 125 15.08 13.24 -13.35
N GLU A 126 15.39 12.82 -12.13
CA GLU A 126 16.70 12.28 -11.74
C GLU A 126 17.08 11.02 -12.55
N LEU A 127 16.09 10.21 -12.94
CA LEU A 127 16.25 9.01 -13.76
C LEU A 127 16.26 9.29 -15.28
N GLY A 128 16.05 10.54 -15.71
CA GLY A 128 15.97 10.90 -17.12
C GLY A 128 14.73 10.35 -17.83
N ALA A 129 13.64 10.09 -17.10
CA ALA A 129 12.35 9.75 -17.70
C ALA A 129 11.55 11.01 -18.06
N PHE A 130 11.78 12.12 -17.34
CA PHE A 130 11.10 13.41 -17.52
C PHE A 130 12.13 14.49 -17.82
N GLU A 131 11.84 15.38 -18.78
CA GLU A 131 12.63 16.58 -19.02
C GLU A 131 11.89 17.81 -18.51
N THR A 132 12.60 18.68 -17.79
CA THR A 132 12.09 20.02 -17.52
C THR A 132 12.17 20.85 -18.81
N VAL A 133 11.13 20.81 -19.63
CA VAL A 133 11.02 21.73 -20.75
C VAL A 133 10.69 23.11 -20.18
N GLN A 134 11.65 24.04 -20.20
CA GLN A 134 11.35 25.43 -19.87
C GLN A 134 10.53 26.05 -21.02
N THR A 135 9.22 25.81 -21.05
CA THR A 135 8.30 26.67 -21.78
C THR A 135 8.03 27.93 -20.96
N LYS A 136 7.65 29.04 -21.61
CA LYS A 136 7.31 30.31 -20.93
C LYS A 136 6.16 30.19 -19.91
N SER A 137 5.55 29.01 -19.79
CA SER A 137 4.48 28.61 -18.86
C SER A 137 4.88 27.54 -17.82
N GLY A 138 6.06 26.91 -17.89
CA GLY A 138 6.56 25.96 -16.88
C GLY A 138 6.03 24.52 -16.94
N GLU A 139 5.44 24.10 -18.07
CA GLU A 139 4.92 22.73 -18.25
C GLU A 139 6.04 21.70 -18.47
N LYS A 140 5.96 20.55 -17.78
CA LYS A 140 6.93 19.44 -17.85
C LYS A 140 6.40 18.32 -18.73
N THR A 141 7.27 17.67 -19.50
CA THR A 141 6.88 16.63 -20.47
C THR A 141 7.81 15.40 -20.37
N PRO A 142 7.31 14.17 -20.54
CA PRO A 142 8.13 12.95 -20.58
C PRO A 142 9.11 12.94 -21.75
N ILE A 143 10.25 12.28 -21.58
CA ILE A 143 11.24 12.07 -22.66
C ILE A 143 10.76 10.89 -23.51
N ASN A 144 10.49 11.15 -24.79
CA ASN A 144 10.20 10.12 -25.79
C ASN A 144 11.41 9.23 -26.09
#